data_AF-A0A1W9ZWE4-F1
#
_entry.id   AF-A0A1W9ZWE4-F1
#
_cell.length_a   1.000
_cell.length_b   1.000
_cell.length_c   1.000
_cell.angle_alpha   90.00
_cell.angle_beta   90.00
_cell.angle_gamma   90.00
#
_symmetry.space_group_name_H-M   'P 1'
#
loop_
_entity.id
_entity.type
_entity.pdbx_description
1 polymer ?
#
loop_
_entity_poly.entity_id
_entity_poly.type
_entity_poly.pdbx_seq_one_letter_code
_entity_poly.pdbx_strand_id
1 'polypeptide(L)'
;MKLRRIEILRAAWGAVLLFAPSAVLSALHGVQADRKALVVTRILGARHLVQAWVSGINPSRGMLAAGAVVDAIHSLTAFGLGILDRRRLQGGVADGIVAAVWAGFGWHQARAEITQPDTSRDRRA
;
A
#
# COMPACT_ATOMS: atom_id res chain seq x y z
N MET A 1 -21.12 -6.34 -6.04
CA MET A 1 -19.88 -5.60 -5.73
C MET A 1 -18.71 -6.41 -6.28
N LYS A 2 -17.87 -5.86 -7.17
CA LYS A 2 -16.69 -6.58 -7.67
C LYS A 2 -15.50 -6.27 -6.75
N LEU A 3 -15.24 -7.13 -5.77
CA LEU A 3 -14.03 -7.07 -4.95
C LEU A 3 -12.82 -7.45 -5.81
N ARG A 4 -11.83 -6.56 -5.89
CA ARG A 4 -10.63 -6.77 -6.70
C ARG A 4 -9.64 -7.64 -5.93
N ARG A 5 -9.09 -8.67 -6.57
CA ARG A 5 -8.13 -9.62 -5.96
C ARG A 5 -6.93 -8.91 -5.29
N ILE A 6 -6.46 -7.83 -5.91
CA ILE A 6 -5.34 -7.04 -5.38
C ILE A 6 -5.69 -6.31 -4.07
N GLU A 7 -6.93 -5.86 -3.90
CA GLU A 7 -7.36 -5.23 -2.65
C GLU A 7 -7.61 -6.26 -1.54
N ILE A 8 -7.93 -7.51 -1.89
CA ILE A 8 -7.96 -8.62 -0.92
C ILE A 8 -6.55 -8.90 -0.40
N LEU A 9 -5.56 -8.96 -1.30
CA LEU A 9 -4.15 -9.12 -0.91
C LEU A 9 -3.68 -7.94 -0.05
N ARG A 10 -4.08 -6.70 -0.41
CA ARG A 10 -3.77 -5.50 0.38
C ARG A 10 -4.39 -5.57 1.77
N ALA A 11 -5.65 -5.98 1.86
CA ALA A 11 -6.35 -6.11 3.13
C ALA A 11 -5.71 -7.18 4.01
N ALA A 12 -5.36 -8.34 3.45
CA ALA A 12 -4.67 -9.40 4.18
C ALA A 12 -3.30 -8.93 4.70
N TRP A 13 -2.51 -8.26 3.85
CA TRP A 13 -1.22 -7.70 4.26
C TRP A 13 -1.37 -6.62 5.34
N GLY A 14 -2.34 -5.71 5.17
CA GLY A 14 -2.66 -4.68 6.15
C GLY A 14 -3.07 -5.26 7.51
N ALA A 15 -3.85 -6.35 7.51
CA ALA A 15 -4.23 -7.06 8.73
C ALA A 15 -3.02 -7.69 9.44
N VAL A 16 -2.10 -8.32 8.70
CA VAL A 16 -0.87 -8.89 9.28
C VAL A 16 -0.03 -7.79 9.93
N LEU A 17 0.17 -6.65 9.26
CA LEU A 17 0.92 -5.52 9.80
C LEU A 17 0.25 -4.89 11.03
N LEU A 18 -1.09 -4.84 11.07
CA LEU A 18 -1.85 -4.25 12.18
C LEU A 18 -1.88 -5.15 13.41
N PHE A 19 -2.16 -6.45 13.23
CA PHE A 19 -2.40 -7.39 14.33
C PHE A 19 -1.16 -8.19 14.73
N ALA A 20 -0.23 -8.43 13.79
CA ALA A 20 1.00 -9.19 14.03
C ALA A 20 2.30 -8.42 13.67
N PRO A 21 2.47 -7.15 14.07
CA PRO A 21 3.63 -6.34 13.69
C PRO A 21 4.95 -6.94 14.18
N SER A 22 4.97 -7.55 15.37
CA SER A 22 6.19 -8.15 15.93
C SER A 22 6.69 -9.31 15.08
N ALA A 23 5.79 -10.13 14.53
CA ALA A 23 6.15 -11.25 13.65
C ALA A 23 6.80 -10.74 12.36
N VAL A 24 6.24 -9.67 11.77
CA VAL A 24 6.80 -9.02 10.58
C VAL A 24 8.18 -8.44 10.86
N LEU A 25 8.33 -7.68 11.95
CA LEU A 25 9.61 -7.07 12.31
C LEU A 25 10.67 -8.12 12.66
N SER A 26 10.30 -9.22 13.31
CA SER A 26 11.22 -10.31 13.62
C SER A 26 11.75 -11.05 12.40
N ALA A 27 11.00 -11.03 11.28
CA ALA A 27 11.45 -11.59 10.01
C ALA A 27 12.45 -10.68 9.27
N LEU A 28 12.57 -9.41 9.66
CA LEU A 28 13.50 -8.45 9.09
C LEU A 28 14.79 -8.43 9.92
N HIS A 29 15.83 -9.09 9.42
CA HIS A 29 17.16 -9.05 10.04
C HIS A 29 17.63 -7.60 10.22
N GLY A 30 18.10 -7.28 11.43
CA GLY A 30 18.69 -6.00 11.82
C GLY A 30 17.68 -4.87 12.09
N VAL A 31 16.37 -5.14 12.08
CA VAL A 31 15.36 -4.21 12.60
C VAL A 31 15.14 -4.47 14.09
N GLN A 32 15.33 -3.44 14.92
CA GLN A 32 14.93 -3.51 16.32
C GLN A 32 13.41 -3.32 16.44
N ALA A 33 12.71 -4.31 16.97
CA ALA A 33 11.28 -4.27 17.27
C ALA A 33 10.98 -3.40 18.51
N ASP A 34 11.45 -2.15 18.48
CA ASP A 34 11.15 -1.18 19.51
C ASP A 34 9.68 -0.72 19.45
N ARG A 35 9.21 -0.08 20.52
CA ARG A 35 7.80 0.38 20.61
C ARG A 35 7.43 1.32 19.45
N LYS A 36 8.38 2.10 18.93
CA LYS A 36 8.14 3.01 17.81
C LYS A 36 7.95 2.24 16.51
N ALA A 37 8.80 1.26 16.22
CA ALA A 37 8.70 0.39 15.05
C ALA A 37 7.35 -0.34 15.03
N LEU A 38 6.92 -0.89 16.17
CA LEU A 38 5.60 -1.54 16.29
C LEU A 38 4.44 -0.58 15.97
N VAL A 39 4.48 0.65 16.47
CA VAL A 39 3.45 1.66 16.17
C VAL A 39 3.45 2.03 14.70
N VAL A 40 4.63 2.27 14.11
CA VAL A 40 4.78 2.60 12.68
C VAL A 40 4.24 1.46 11.80
N THR A 41 4.61 0.20 12.08
CA THR A 41 4.10 -0.97 11.35
C THR A 41 2.58 -1.10 11.44
N ARG A 42 1.99 -0.81 12.62
CA ARG A 42 0.52 -0.83 12.78
C ARG A 42 -0.16 0.29 11.99
N ILE A 43 0.40 1.50 11.99
CA ILE A 43 -0.11 2.63 11.20
C ILE A 43 -0.08 2.28 9.72
N LEU A 44 1.01 1.66 9.24
CA LEU A 44 1.11 1.16 7.87
C LEU A 44 0.04 0.11 7.56
N GLY A 45 -0.19 -0.84 8.47
CA GLY A 45 -1.26 -1.83 8.35
C GLY A 45 -2.65 -1.21 8.23
N ALA A 46 -2.97 -0.24 9.11
CA ALA A 46 -4.21 0.51 9.05
C ALA A 46 -4.38 1.27 7.72
N ARG A 47 -3.30 1.87 7.21
CA ARG A 47 -3.30 2.57 5.92
C ARG A 47 -3.65 1.62 4.77
N HIS A 48 -3.07 0.42 4.74
CA HIS A 48 -3.41 -0.58 3.73
C HIS A 48 -4.88 -1.02 3.81
N LEU A 49 -5.42 -1.19 5.02
CA LEU A 49 -6.84 -1.54 5.21
C LEU A 49 -7.78 -0.44 4.72
N VAL A 50 -7.51 0.83 5.08
CA VAL A 50 -8.27 1.98 4.61
C VAL A 50 -8.21 2.07 3.08
N GLN A 51 -7.02 1.91 2.50
CA GLN A 51 -6.83 2.00 1.05
C GLN A 51 -7.51 0.83 0.31
N ALA A 52 -7.51 -0.38 0.88
CA ALA A 52 -8.23 -1.54 0.36
C ALA A 52 -9.75 -1.34 0.41
N TRP A 53 -10.26 -0.73 1.49
CA TRP A 53 -11.67 -0.43 1.63
C TRP A 53 -12.13 0.63 0.63
N VAL A 54 -11.40 1.73 0.54
CA VAL A 54 -11.68 2.85 -0.37
C VAL A 54 -11.54 2.43 -1.83
N SER A 55 -10.47 1.70 -2.19
CA SER A 55 -10.21 1.27 -3.57
C SER A 55 -11.01 0.02 -4.00
N GLY A 56 -11.57 -0.72 -3.04
CA GLY A 56 -12.30 -1.96 -3.30
C GLY A 56 -13.75 -1.77 -3.76
N ILE A 57 -14.35 -0.60 -3.50
CA ILE A 57 -15.78 -0.34 -3.75
C ILE A 57 -15.91 0.75 -4.82
N ASN A 58 -16.14 0.35 -6.08
CA ASN A 58 -16.35 1.25 -7.24
C ASN A 58 -15.42 2.47 -7.26
N PRO A 59 -14.08 2.27 -7.24
CA PRO A 59 -13.16 3.39 -7.18
C PRO A 59 -13.22 4.23 -8.46
N SER A 60 -13.07 5.54 -8.33
CA SER A 60 -12.84 6.41 -9.48
C SER A 60 -11.36 6.39 -9.88
N ARG A 61 -11.07 6.64 -11.16
CA ARG A 61 -9.70 6.77 -11.69
C ARG A 61 -8.84 7.73 -10.87
N GLY A 62 -9.41 8.89 -10.53
CA GLY A 62 -8.73 9.92 -9.74
C GLY A 62 -8.33 9.43 -8.35
N MET A 63 -9.15 8.57 -7.73
CA MET A 63 -8.87 7.99 -6.42
C MET A 63 -7.75 6.95 -6.46
N LEU A 64 -7.73 6.10 -7.49
CA LEU A 64 -6.64 5.13 -7.71
C LEU A 64 -5.30 5.84 -8.00
N ALA A 65 -5.33 6.88 -8.83
CA ALA A 65 -4.16 7.68 -9.15
C ALA A 65 -3.64 8.44 -7.91
N ALA A 66 -4.54 9.06 -7.13
CA ALA A 66 -4.17 9.72 -5.88
C ALA A 66 -3.53 8.73 -4.89
N GLY A 67 -4.13 7.55 -4.71
CA GLY A 67 -3.56 6.50 -3.87
C GLY A 67 -2.14 6.10 -4.30
N ALA A 68 -1.91 5.92 -5.61
CA ALA A 68 -0.60 5.60 -6.17
C ALA A 68 0.44 6.72 -5.93
N VAL A 69 0.04 7.99 -6.06
CA VAL A 69 0.91 9.14 -5.79
C VAL A 69 1.31 9.19 -4.32
N VAL A 70 0.36 8.99 -3.39
CA VAL A 70 0.66 8.96 -1.96
C VAL A 70 1.62 7.81 -1.63
N ASP A 71 1.42 6.63 -2.24
CA ASP A 71 2.35 5.50 -2.09
C ASP A 71 3.76 5.80 -2.62
N ALA A 72 3.87 6.50 -3.74
CA ALA A 72 5.15 6.91 -4.31
C ALA A 72 5.88 7.92 -3.41
N ILE A 73 5.19 8.96 -2.92
CA ILE A 73 5.75 9.94 -1.98
C ILE A 73 6.20 9.25 -0.69
N HIS A 74 5.41 8.32 -0.18
CA HIS A 74 5.74 7.55 1.00
C HIS A 74 6.99 6.69 0.78
N SER A 75 7.09 6.01 -0.36
CA SER A 75 8.27 5.23 -0.75
C SER A 75 9.55 6.09 -0.74
N LEU A 76 9.51 7.27 -1.38
CA LEU A 76 10.64 8.20 -1.42
C LEU A 76 11.04 8.67 -0.01
N THR A 77 10.05 8.96 0.82
CA THR A 77 10.29 9.40 2.20
C THR A 77 10.87 8.29 3.06
N ALA A 78 10.38 7.05 2.92
CA ALA A 78 10.88 5.88 3.65
C ALA A 78 12.34 5.56 3.30
N PHE A 79 12.69 5.62 2.00
CA PHE A 79 14.08 5.51 1.57
C PHE A 79 14.94 6.67 2.11
N GLY A 80 14.47 7.91 2.00
CA GLY A 80 15.18 9.09 2.51
C GLY A 80 15.47 8.98 4.01
N LEU A 81 14.47 8.63 4.81
CA LEU A 81 14.64 8.41 6.25
C LEU A 81 15.58 7.24 6.55
N GLY A 82 15.49 6.14 5.80
CA GLY A 82 16.42 5.01 5.94
C GLY A 82 17.87 5.37 5.64
N ILE A 83 18.11 6.23 4.64
CA ILE A 83 19.44 6.74 4.29
C ILE A 83 19.97 7.69 5.37
N LEU A 84 19.11 8.58 5.90
CA LEU A 84 19.47 9.57 6.92
C LEU A 84 19.69 8.95 8.30
N ASP A 85 18.95 7.90 8.67
CA ASP A 85 19.14 7.13 9.90
C ASP A 85 19.56 5.69 9.57
N ARG A 86 20.88 5.48 9.48
CA ARG A 86 21.46 4.14 9.20
C ARG A 86 21.05 3.07 10.21
N ARG A 87 20.64 3.43 11.44
CA ARG A 87 20.13 2.45 12.42
C ARG A 87 18.78 1.87 12.01
N ARG A 88 18.04 2.56 11.14
CA ARG A 88 16.72 2.17 10.63
C ARG A 88 16.72 1.87 9.13
N LEU A 89 17.89 1.82 8.48
CA LEU A 89 18.04 1.64 7.04
C LEU A 89 17.25 0.45 6.51
N GLN A 90 17.40 -0.73 7.12
CA GLN A 90 16.71 -1.93 6.65
C GLN A 90 15.19 -1.82 6.76
N GLY A 91 14.67 -1.22 7.83
CA GLY A 91 13.25 -0.94 8.00
C GLY A 91 12.74 0.06 6.96
N GLY A 92 13.46 1.17 6.74
CA GLY A 92 13.11 2.18 5.76
C GLY A 92 13.18 1.68 4.31
N VAL A 93 14.15 0.82 3.99
CA VAL A 93 14.26 0.18 2.67
C VAL A 93 13.13 -0.82 2.44
N ALA A 94 12.83 -1.67 3.42
CA ALA A 94 11.73 -2.62 3.31
C ALA A 94 10.38 -1.91 3.12
N ASP A 95 10.12 -0.89 3.94
CA ASP A 95 8.91 -0.06 3.84
C ASP A 95 8.84 0.67 2.48
N GLY A 96 9.96 1.26 2.05
CA GLY A 96 10.08 1.93 0.76
C GLY A 96 9.79 1.03 -0.44
N ILE A 97 10.30 -0.21 -0.42
CA ILE A 97 10.04 -1.22 -1.47
C ILE A 97 8.56 -1.61 -1.49
N VAL A 98 7.97 -1.93 -0.33
CA VAL A 98 6.56 -2.31 -0.23
C VAL A 98 5.67 -1.17 -0.76
N ALA A 99 5.96 0.07 -0.37
CA ALA A 99 5.25 1.25 -0.85
C ALA A 99 5.39 1.44 -2.37
N ALA A 100 6.57 1.23 -2.95
CA ALA A 100 6.80 1.32 -4.40
C ALA A 100 5.98 0.28 -5.18
N VAL A 101 5.91 -0.97 -4.68
CA VAL A 101 5.09 -2.03 -5.27
C VAL A 101 3.61 -1.64 -5.29
N TRP A 102 3.10 -1.06 -4.18
CA TRP A 102 1.73 -0.58 -4.12
C TRP A 102 1.45 0.60 -5.05
N ALA A 103 2.38 1.54 -5.16
CA ALA A 103 2.30 2.63 -6.13
C ALA A 103 2.19 2.10 -7.57
N GLY A 104 3.01 1.10 -7.91
CA GLY A 104 2.98 0.43 -9.21
C GLY A 104 1.63 -0.23 -9.50
N PHE A 105 1.07 -0.97 -8.53
CA PHE A 105 -0.27 -1.56 -8.68
C PHE A 105 -1.38 -0.52 -8.81
N GLY A 106 -1.34 0.56 -8.03
CA GLY A 106 -2.32 1.65 -8.12
C GLY A 106 -2.27 2.35 -9.48
N TRP A 107 -1.06 2.63 -9.98
CA TRP A 107 -0.85 3.25 -11.29
C TRP A 107 -1.30 2.35 -12.43
N HIS A 108 -0.94 1.06 -12.40
CA HIS A 108 -1.38 0.10 -13.41
C HIS A 108 -2.91 -0.01 -13.46
N GLN A 109 -3.57 -0.03 -12.30
CA GLN A 109 -5.03 -0.06 -12.22
C GLN A 109 -5.68 1.21 -12.78
N ALA A 110 -5.15 2.39 -12.42
CA ALA A 110 -5.63 3.65 -12.96
C ALA A 110 -5.50 3.70 -14.50
N ARG A 111 -4.43 3.12 -15.05
CA ARG A 111 -4.23 2.99 -16.50
C ARG A 111 -5.17 1.97 -17.14
N ALA A 112 -5.40 0.80 -16.52
CA ALA A 112 -6.28 -0.22 -17.08
C ALA A 112 -7.74 0.25 -17.20
N GLU A 113 -8.18 1.13 -16.29
CA GLU A 113 -9.49 1.79 -16.41
C GLU A 113 -9.59 2.73 -17.62
N ILE A 114 -8.49 3.24 -18.17
CA ILE A 114 -8.48 4.04 -19.40
C ILE A 114 -8.81 3.17 -20.62
N THR A 115 -8.33 1.92 -20.63
CA THR A 115 -8.45 0.99 -21.76
C THR A 115 -9.80 0.26 -21.81
N GLN A 116 -10.58 0.26 -20.73
CA GLN A 116 -11.98 -0.14 -20.79
C GLN A 116 -12.85 1.08 -21.11
N PRO A 117 -13.24 1.33 -22.37
CA PRO A 117 -14.34 2.23 -22.65
C PRO A 117 -15.61 1.66 -22.00
N ASP A 118 -16.49 2.55 -21.57
CA ASP A 118 -17.78 2.27 -20.93
C ASP A 118 -18.71 1.51 -21.88
N THR A 119 -18.42 0.23 -22.12
CA THR A 119 -19.27 -0.70 -22.88
C THR A 119 -20.54 -1.10 -22.11
N SER A 120 -20.73 -0.54 -20.91
CA SER A 120 -21.93 -0.68 -20.09
C SER A 120 -23.02 0.34 -20.41
N ARG A 121 -22.69 1.47 -21.06
CA ARG A 121 -23.67 2.51 -21.38
C ARG A 121 -24.48 2.24 -22.65
N ASP A 122 -23.94 1.44 -23.58
CA ASP A 122 -24.62 1.08 -24.85
C ASP A 122 -25.55 -0.13 -24.76
N ARG A 123 -25.57 -0.87 -23.65
CA ARG A 123 -26.47 -2.05 -23.49
C ARG A 123 -27.84 -1.72 -22.91
N ARG A 124 -28.19 -0.45 -22.78
CA ARG A 124 -29.50 0.04 -22.29
C ARG A 124 -30.10 1.12 -23.20
N ALA A 125 -29.74 1.13 -24.49
CA ALA A 125 -30.40 1.91 -25.53
C ALA A 125 -31.37 1.01 -26.30
#